data_AF-A0A2I2MHL0-F1
#
_entry.id   AF-A0A2I2MHL0-F1
#
_cell.length_a   1.000
_cell.length_b   1.000
_cell.length_c   1.000
_cell.angle_alpha   90.00
_cell.angle_beta   90.00
_cell.angle_gamma   90.00
#
_symmetry.space_group_name_H-M   'P 1'
#
loop_
_entity.id
_entity.type
_entity.pdbx_description
1 polymer ?
#
loop_
_entity_poly.entity_id
_entity_poly.type
_entity_poly.pdbx_seq_one_letter_code
_entity_poly.pdbx_strand_id
1 'polypeptide(L)'
;MRKNTTTGKKGPETGSDPLTEFLREKARTLLQIAVEAEMEEFLQAWVGVRNLEGKRMVVRNGYNPERTIQTGIGDVSVRMPKVRDRSQNGVVFHSSLIPPYIRKTRSLEELIPLLYLKGVSTGQMQEALAALVGGEARGFSPALLSRLKAKWTKEYEEFRKRPLCQ
;
A
#
# COMPACT_ATOMS: atom_id res chain seq x y z
N MET A 1 -52.52 11.03 4.00
CA MET A 1 -51.17 11.18 4.59
C MET A 1 -50.13 10.67 3.58
N ARG A 2 -49.38 11.56 2.93
CA ARG A 2 -48.25 11.19 2.05
C ARG A 2 -46.98 11.11 2.91
N LYS A 3 -46.26 9.99 2.81
CA LYS A 3 -45.01 9.77 3.54
C LYS A 3 -43.89 10.52 2.82
N ASN A 4 -43.32 11.52 3.49
CA ASN A 4 -42.18 12.27 2.99
C ASN A 4 -40.92 11.45 3.27
N THR A 5 -40.38 10.78 2.25
CA THR A 5 -39.09 10.12 2.34
C THR A 5 -38.01 11.20 2.31
N THR A 6 -37.42 11.50 3.48
CA THR A 6 -36.26 12.39 3.58
C THR A 6 -35.08 11.71 2.91
N THR A 7 -34.75 12.13 1.70
CA THR A 7 -33.51 11.79 1.01
C THR A 7 -32.35 12.28 1.87
N GLY A 8 -31.57 11.35 2.43
CA GLY A 8 -30.38 11.68 3.22
C GLY A 8 -29.44 12.57 2.40
N LYS A 9 -29.02 13.68 3.00
CA LYS A 9 -28.01 14.58 2.44
C LYS A 9 -26.80 13.76 2.00
N LYS A 10 -26.52 13.71 0.70
CA LYS A 10 -25.19 13.37 0.19
C LYS A 10 -24.20 14.30 0.88
N GLY A 11 -23.21 13.72 1.56
CA GLY A 11 -22.05 14.46 2.06
C GLY A 11 -21.35 15.20 0.91
N PRO A 12 -20.46 16.15 1.21
CA PRO A 12 -19.81 16.95 0.18
C PRO A 12 -19.10 15.99 -0.78
N GLU A 13 -19.52 16.01 -2.04
CA GLU A 13 -18.78 15.39 -3.13
C GLU A 13 -17.42 16.09 -3.10
N THR A 14 -16.38 15.42 -2.59
CA THR A 14 -15.02 15.98 -2.58
C THR A 14 -14.62 16.13 -4.03
N GLY A 15 -14.83 17.33 -4.57
CA GLY A 15 -14.47 17.69 -5.92
C GLY A 15 -13.00 17.33 -6.13
N SER A 16 -12.76 16.62 -7.22
CA SER A 16 -11.43 16.43 -7.79
C SER A 16 -10.62 17.72 -7.64
N ASP A 17 -9.55 17.66 -6.84
CA ASP A 17 -8.53 18.70 -6.78
C ASP A 17 -7.59 18.47 -7.98
N PRO A 18 -7.57 19.36 -8.99
CA PRO A 18 -6.77 19.16 -10.20
C PRO A 18 -5.28 19.01 -9.91
N LEU A 19 -4.79 19.64 -8.83
CA LEU A 19 -3.40 19.51 -8.39
C LEU A 19 -3.13 18.07 -7.90
N THR A 20 -3.99 17.55 -7.03
CA THR A 20 -3.86 16.18 -6.51
C THR A 20 -3.98 15.13 -7.62
N GLU A 21 -4.86 15.34 -8.60
CA GLU A 21 -4.96 14.44 -9.76
C GLU A 21 -3.70 14.42 -10.61
N PHE A 22 -3.17 15.60 -10.93
CA PHE A 22 -1.91 15.72 -11.66
C PHE A 22 -0.77 15.04 -10.91
N LEU A 23 -0.65 15.28 -9.60
CA LEU A 23 0.37 14.65 -8.76
C LEU A 23 0.22 13.14 -8.73
N ARG A 24 -1.01 12.62 -8.66
CA ARG A 24 -1.29 11.18 -8.67
C ARG A 24 -0.88 10.53 -9.98
N GLU A 25 -1.19 11.17 -11.11
CA GLU A 25 -0.77 10.71 -12.43
C GLU A 25 0.75 10.68 -12.55
N LYS A 26 1.43 11.75 -12.16
CA LYS A 26 2.90 11.82 -12.21
C LYS A 26 3.54 10.81 -11.25
N ALA A 27 3.01 10.64 -10.04
CA ALA A 27 3.48 9.65 -9.10
C ALA A 27 3.37 8.23 -9.66
N ARG A 28 2.28 7.90 -10.35
CA ARG A 28 2.11 6.62 -11.03
C ARG A 28 3.20 6.38 -12.08
N THR A 29 3.45 7.36 -12.95
CA THR A 29 4.50 7.26 -13.97
C THR A 29 5.89 7.13 -13.33
N LEU A 30 6.20 7.93 -12.32
CA LEU A 30 7.50 7.91 -11.64
C LEU A 30 7.74 6.59 -10.92
N LEU A 31 6.73 6.04 -10.24
CA LEU A 31 6.84 4.72 -9.60
C LEU A 31 7.07 3.61 -10.63
N GLN A 32 6.40 3.68 -11.78
CA GLN A 32 6.62 2.70 -12.85
C GLN A 32 8.07 2.77 -13.38
N ILE A 33 8.58 3.97 -13.63
CA ILE A 33 9.97 4.18 -14.08
C ILE A 33 10.96 3.65 -13.03
N ALA A 34 10.74 3.97 -11.76
CA ALA A 34 11.65 3.56 -10.69
C ALA A 34 11.70 2.03 -10.53
N VAL A 35 10.56 1.36 -10.59
CA VAL A 35 10.49 -0.11 -10.53
C VAL A 35 11.11 -0.76 -11.78
N GLU A 36 11.01 -0.11 -12.94
CA GLU A 36 11.67 -0.57 -14.17
C GLU A 36 13.20 -0.43 -14.07
N ALA A 37 13.70 0.67 -13.51
CA ALA A 37 15.12 0.84 -13.23
C ALA A 37 15.64 -0.25 -12.27
N GLU A 38 14.93 -0.53 -11.16
CA GLU A 38 15.29 -1.63 -10.24
C GLU A 38 15.33 -2.99 -10.95
N MET A 39 14.40 -3.24 -11.88
CA MET A 39 14.36 -4.48 -12.67
C MET A 39 15.57 -4.58 -13.59
N GLU A 40 15.97 -3.48 -14.23
CA GLU A 40 17.15 -3.46 -15.10
C GLU A 40 18.42 -3.72 -14.32
N GLU A 41 18.61 -3.06 -13.17
CA GLU A 41 19.72 -3.31 -12.25
C GLU A 41 19.74 -4.78 -11.78
N PHE A 42 18.58 -5.32 -11.43
CA PHE A 42 18.45 -6.74 -11.06
C PHE A 42 18.90 -7.63 -12.22
N LEU A 43 18.40 -7.42 -13.44
CA LEU A 43 18.79 -8.23 -14.59
C LEU A 43 20.27 -8.11 -14.93
N GLN A 44 20.87 -6.93 -14.75
CA GLN A 44 22.30 -6.71 -14.95
C GLN A 44 23.15 -7.58 -14.02
N ALA A 45 22.76 -7.70 -12.75
CA ALA A 45 23.44 -8.57 -11.78
C ALA A 45 23.45 -10.06 -12.22
N TRP A 46 22.45 -10.49 -13.00
CA TRP A 46 22.31 -11.88 -13.47
C TRP A 46 22.77 -12.11 -14.92
N VAL A 47 23.38 -11.12 -15.60
CA VAL A 47 23.82 -11.24 -17.01
C VAL A 47 24.86 -12.35 -17.21
N GLY A 48 25.71 -12.59 -16.19
CA GLY A 48 26.75 -13.62 -16.23
C GLY A 48 26.22 -15.05 -16.11
N VAL A 49 24.99 -15.23 -15.61
CA VAL A 49 24.41 -16.56 -15.40
C VAL A 49 23.74 -17.03 -16.69
N ARG A 50 24.46 -17.89 -17.42
CA ARG A 50 24.05 -18.43 -18.72
C ARG A 50 24.10 -19.96 -18.72
N ASN A 51 23.28 -20.59 -19.56
CA ASN A 51 23.39 -22.02 -19.82
C ASN A 51 24.62 -22.34 -20.69
N LEU A 52 24.87 -23.64 -20.91
CA LEU A 52 25.90 -24.14 -21.82
C LEU A 52 25.72 -23.65 -23.28
N GLU A 53 24.51 -23.24 -23.66
CA GLU A 53 24.18 -22.67 -24.98
C GLU A 53 24.32 -21.13 -25.02
N GLY A 54 24.82 -20.48 -23.95
CA GLY A 54 25.01 -19.03 -23.88
C GLY A 54 23.73 -18.19 -23.67
N LYS A 55 22.56 -18.82 -23.48
CA LYS A 55 21.28 -18.16 -23.17
C LYS A 55 21.24 -17.74 -21.70
N ARG A 56 20.72 -16.54 -21.43
CA ARG A 56 20.52 -16.03 -20.07
C ARG A 56 19.53 -16.91 -19.31
N MET A 57 19.87 -17.23 -18.06
CA MET A 57 19.00 -18.03 -17.19
C MET A 57 17.88 -17.20 -16.57
N VAL A 58 18.16 -15.94 -16.26
CA VAL A 58 17.20 -15.00 -15.68
C VAL A 58 16.74 -14.04 -16.78
N VAL A 59 15.45 -14.07 -17.11
CA VAL A 59 14.87 -13.24 -18.18
C VAL A 59 13.62 -12.53 -17.71
N ARG A 60 13.37 -11.33 -18.26
CA ARG A 60 12.10 -10.63 -18.08
C ARG A 60 10.95 -11.44 -18.69
N ASN A 61 9.84 -11.53 -17.97
CA ASN A 61 8.65 -12.30 -18.35
C ASN A 61 7.36 -11.52 -18.07
N GLY A 62 7.25 -10.35 -18.69
CA GLY A 62 6.07 -9.49 -18.60
C GLY A 62 5.91 -8.83 -17.23
N TYR A 63 4.65 -8.70 -16.80
CA TYR A 63 4.26 -8.02 -15.56
C TYR A 63 3.29 -8.89 -14.76
N ASN A 64 3.29 -8.70 -13.45
CA ASN A 64 2.22 -9.17 -12.58
C ASN A 64 0.96 -8.32 -12.77
N PRO A 65 -0.22 -8.80 -12.32
CA PRO A 65 -1.42 -7.99 -12.28
C PRO A 65 -1.17 -6.66 -11.58
N GLU A 66 -1.81 -5.62 -12.11
CA GLU A 66 -1.71 -4.28 -11.56
C GLU A 66 -2.19 -4.26 -10.11
N ARG A 67 -1.42 -3.61 -9.24
CA ARG A 67 -1.77 -3.45 -7.83
C ARG A 67 -1.92 -1.98 -7.48
N THR A 68 -2.95 -1.69 -6.70
CA THR A 68 -3.20 -0.36 -6.15
C THR A 68 -2.63 -0.25 -4.75
N ILE A 69 -1.93 0.85 -4.50
CA ILE A 69 -1.32 1.22 -3.23
C ILE A 69 -1.97 2.51 -2.75
N GLN A 70 -2.46 2.52 -1.52
CA GLN A 70 -3.06 3.72 -0.93
C GLN A 70 -1.95 4.64 -0.41
N THR A 71 -1.89 5.85 -0.95
CA THR A 71 -0.92 6.88 -0.59
C THR A 71 -1.62 8.11 -0.02
N GLY A 72 -0.87 9.09 0.49
CA GLY A 72 -1.44 10.35 0.97
C GLY A 72 -2.13 11.19 -0.12
N ILE A 73 -1.79 10.97 -1.40
CA ILE A 73 -2.42 11.64 -2.56
C ILE A 73 -3.54 10.79 -3.19
N GLY A 74 -3.96 9.73 -2.50
CA GLY A 74 -4.95 8.75 -2.97
C GLY A 74 -4.33 7.46 -3.50
N ASP A 75 -5.14 6.72 -4.24
CA ASP A 75 -4.79 5.40 -4.75
C ASP A 75 -3.87 5.50 -5.98
N VAL A 76 -2.71 4.85 -5.92
CA VAL A 76 -1.72 4.83 -7.00
C VAL A 76 -1.51 3.38 -7.47
N SER A 77 -1.76 3.13 -8.75
CA SER A 77 -1.68 1.78 -9.33
C SER A 77 -0.37 1.55 -10.06
N VAL A 78 0.31 0.44 -9.77
CA VAL A 78 1.62 0.08 -10.30
C VAL A 78 1.63 -1.35 -10.85
N ARG A 79 2.36 -1.57 -11.96
CA ARG A 79 2.55 -2.89 -12.54
C ARG A 79 3.96 -3.39 -12.24
N MET A 80 4.05 -4.42 -11.42
CA MET A 80 5.34 -4.98 -11.04
C MET A 80 5.88 -5.86 -12.17
N PRO A 81 7.09 -5.60 -12.67
CA PRO A 81 7.71 -6.43 -13.68
C PRO A 81 8.02 -7.80 -13.08
N LYS A 82 7.96 -8.82 -13.94
CA LYS A 82 8.11 -10.22 -13.55
C LYS A 82 9.35 -10.80 -14.21
N VAL A 83 10.06 -11.62 -13.45
CA VAL A 83 11.20 -12.40 -13.93
C VAL A 83 10.80 -13.86 -14.06
N ARG A 84 11.35 -14.53 -15.07
CA ARG A 84 11.35 -15.98 -15.19
C ARG A 84 12.77 -16.48 -15.02
N ASP A 85 12.95 -17.28 -13.98
CA ASP A 85 14.15 -18.08 -13.79
C ASP A 85 14.05 -19.39 -14.59
N ARG A 86 15.04 -19.66 -15.44
CA ARG A 86 15.19 -20.90 -16.21
C ARG A 86 16.15 -21.88 -15.54
N SER A 87 16.87 -21.46 -14.50
CA SER A 87 17.88 -22.27 -13.81
C SER A 87 17.30 -23.17 -12.72
N GLN A 88 16.01 -23.00 -12.41
CA GLN A 88 15.32 -23.68 -11.30
C GLN A 88 15.94 -23.38 -9.92
N ASN A 89 16.74 -22.31 -9.80
CA ASN A 89 17.34 -21.87 -8.54
C ASN A 89 16.39 -21.00 -7.69
N GLY A 90 15.20 -20.68 -8.21
CA GLY A 90 14.18 -19.93 -7.48
C GLY A 90 14.43 -18.43 -7.45
N VAL A 91 15.09 -17.88 -8.47
CA VAL A 91 15.40 -16.45 -8.54
C VAL A 91 14.11 -15.64 -8.75
N VAL A 92 13.75 -14.80 -7.79
CA VAL A 92 12.57 -13.93 -7.82
C VAL A 92 12.99 -12.47 -7.67
N PHE A 93 12.37 -11.60 -8.45
CA PHE A 93 12.53 -10.15 -8.31
C PHE A 93 11.66 -9.61 -7.18
N HIS A 94 12.29 -8.93 -6.24
CA HIS A 94 11.63 -8.15 -5.19
C HIS A 94 12.08 -6.70 -5.29
N SER A 95 11.14 -5.80 -5.56
CA SER A 95 11.39 -4.36 -5.56
C SER A 95 11.68 -3.87 -4.15
N SER A 96 12.68 -2.99 -4.03
CA SER A 96 13.04 -2.37 -2.75
C SER A 96 12.06 -1.25 -2.39
N LEU A 97 11.65 -0.48 -3.40
CA LEU A 97 10.65 0.59 -3.26
C LEU A 97 9.27 0.06 -2.92
N ILE A 98 8.87 -1.05 -3.55
CA ILE A 98 7.53 -1.62 -3.37
C ILE A 98 7.63 -3.11 -3.06
N PRO A 99 7.85 -3.48 -1.78
CA PRO A 99 7.92 -4.87 -1.36
C PRO A 99 6.65 -5.67 -1.70
N PRO A 100 6.74 -7.01 -1.69
CA PRO A 100 5.56 -7.87 -1.82
C PRO A 100 4.49 -7.51 -0.78
N TYR A 101 3.23 -7.61 -1.19
CA TYR A 101 2.04 -7.44 -0.34
C TYR A 101 1.81 -6.07 0.30
N ILE A 102 2.67 -5.07 0.09
CA ILE A 102 2.38 -3.70 0.53
C ILE A 102 1.14 -3.16 -0.19
N ARG A 103 0.19 -2.63 0.58
CA ARG A 103 -1.08 -2.06 0.09
C ARG A 103 -1.23 -0.59 0.44
N LYS A 104 -0.42 -0.07 1.35
CA LYS A 104 -0.53 1.28 1.88
C LYS A 104 0.84 1.83 2.21
N THR A 105 0.94 3.15 2.21
CA THR A 105 2.13 3.85 2.71
C THR A 105 2.18 3.81 4.24
N ARG A 106 3.40 3.77 4.78
CA ARG A 106 3.65 3.74 6.23
C ARG A 106 3.05 4.94 6.95
N SER A 107 3.15 6.14 6.38
CA SER A 107 2.56 7.36 6.94
C SER A 107 1.05 7.23 7.19
N LEU A 108 0.36 6.53 6.30
CA LEU A 108 -1.08 6.33 6.39
C LEU A 108 -1.45 5.22 7.39
N GLU A 109 -0.57 4.22 7.59
CA GLU A 109 -0.73 3.25 8.68
C GLU A 109 -0.50 3.87 10.05
N GLU A 110 0.47 4.80 10.17
CA GLU A 110 0.79 5.53 11.40
C GLU A 110 -0.30 6.54 11.79
N LEU A 111 -1.04 7.07 10.83
CA LEU A 111 -2.14 7.99 11.07
C LEU A 111 -3.27 7.36 11.90
N ILE A 112 -3.53 6.06 11.73
CA ILE A 112 -4.62 5.35 12.42
C ILE A 112 -4.42 5.40 13.95
N PRO A 113 -3.26 4.98 14.51
CA PRO A 113 -2.96 5.18 15.92
C PRO A 113 -3.15 6.60 16.43
N LEU A 114 -2.68 7.58 15.65
CA LEU A 114 -2.73 8.98 16.03
C LEU A 114 -4.17 9.47 16.15
N LEU A 115 -5.03 9.14 15.19
CA LEU A 115 -6.45 9.47 15.24
C LEU A 115 -7.14 8.82 16.44
N TYR A 116 -6.81 7.56 16.73
CA TYR A 116 -7.35 6.87 17.91
C TYR A 116 -6.91 7.55 19.22
N LEU A 117 -5.63 7.91 19.35
CA LEU A 117 -5.09 8.61 20.51
C LEU A 117 -5.70 10.00 20.69
N LYS A 118 -6.06 10.67 19.58
CA LYS A 118 -6.76 11.96 19.60
C LYS A 118 -8.26 11.86 19.90
N GLY A 119 -8.77 10.66 20.17
CA GLY A 119 -10.17 10.44 20.55
C GLY A 119 -11.15 10.38 19.38
N VAL A 120 -10.65 10.21 18.14
CA VAL A 120 -11.53 10.00 16.98
C VAL A 120 -12.18 8.62 17.11
N SER A 121 -13.50 8.58 17.15
CA SER A 121 -14.25 7.33 17.24
C SER A 121 -14.00 6.46 16.00
N THR A 122 -14.05 5.13 16.16
CA THR A 122 -13.82 4.19 15.06
C THR A 122 -14.80 4.36 13.90
N GLY A 123 -16.02 4.85 14.17
CA GLY A 123 -17.02 5.18 13.16
C GLY A 123 -16.70 6.46 12.38
N GLN A 124 -16.20 7.50 13.05
CA GLN A 124 -15.82 8.77 12.41
C GLN A 124 -14.46 8.70 11.71
N MET A 125 -13.60 7.74 12.07
CA MET A 125 -12.27 7.60 11.47
C MET A 125 -12.34 7.35 9.96
N GLN A 126 -13.29 6.54 9.49
CA GLN A 126 -13.45 6.27 8.07
C GLN A 126 -13.86 7.54 7.29
N GLU A 127 -14.74 8.36 7.87
CA GLU A 127 -15.15 9.64 7.30
C GLU A 127 -13.99 10.65 7.26
N ALA A 128 -13.26 10.78 8.37
CA ALA A 128 -12.10 11.67 8.46
C ALA A 128 -10.99 11.29 7.47
N LEU A 129 -10.73 10.00 7.29
CA LEU A 129 -9.74 9.51 6.33
C LEU A 129 -10.21 9.62 4.88
N ALA A 130 -11.51 9.42 4.61
CA ALA A 130 -12.08 9.61 3.28
C ALA A 130 -12.02 11.08 2.85
N ALA A 131 -12.17 12.04 3.78
CA ALA A 131 -11.99 13.45 3.49
C ALA A 131 -10.53 13.79 3.10
N LEU A 132 -9.54 13.08 3.66
CA LEU A 132 -8.12 13.36 3.43
C LEU A 132 -7.57 12.64 2.18
N VAL A 133 -7.92 11.37 2.00
CA VAL A 133 -7.34 10.48 0.96
C VAL A 133 -8.29 10.27 -0.23
N GLY A 134 -9.52 10.81 -0.13
CA GLY A 134 -10.59 10.65 -1.10
C GLY A 134 -11.54 9.48 -0.78
N GLY A 135 -12.66 9.43 -1.51
CA GLY A 135 -13.72 8.43 -1.31
C GLY A 135 -13.30 6.96 -1.52
N GLU A 136 -12.08 6.72 -2.01
CA GLU A 136 -11.50 5.38 -2.20
C GLU A 136 -10.65 4.90 -1.02
N ALA A 137 -10.80 5.48 0.17
CA ALA A 137 -10.17 5.02 1.42
C ALA A 137 -10.66 3.63 1.91
N ARG A 138 -10.90 2.68 1.01
CA ARG A 138 -11.42 1.32 1.21
C ARG A 138 -10.54 0.42 2.08
N GLY A 139 -9.35 0.87 2.47
CA GLY A 139 -8.45 0.10 3.33
C GLY A 139 -8.61 0.33 4.83
N PHE A 140 -9.32 1.37 5.28
CA PHE A 140 -9.39 1.74 6.71
C PHE A 140 -10.64 1.17 7.36
N SER A 141 -10.69 -0.15 7.46
CA SER A 141 -11.85 -0.83 8.06
C SER A 141 -11.73 -0.89 9.59
N PRO A 142 -12.86 -0.95 10.32
CA PRO A 142 -12.89 -1.24 11.74
C PRO A 142 -12.10 -2.50 12.13
N ALA A 143 -12.00 -3.48 11.23
CA ALA A 143 -11.23 -4.70 11.45
C ALA A 143 -9.71 -4.44 11.58
N LEU A 144 -9.18 -3.44 10.87
CA LEU A 144 -7.78 -3.03 11.02
C LEU A 144 -7.52 -2.44 12.42
N LEU A 145 -8.45 -1.61 12.91
CA LEU A 145 -8.40 -1.06 14.27
C LEU A 145 -8.50 -2.16 15.32
N SER A 146 -9.39 -3.14 15.15
CA SER A 146 -9.49 -4.28 16.07
C SER A 146 -8.18 -5.08 16.13
N ARG A 147 -7.53 -5.32 14.99
CA ARG A 147 -6.21 -5.99 14.94
C ARG A 147 -5.13 -5.16 15.62
N LEU A 148 -5.10 -3.86 15.39
CA LEU A 148 -4.15 -2.94 16.01
C LEU A 148 -4.33 -2.90 17.54
N LYS A 149 -5.58 -2.81 18.01
CA LYS A 149 -5.91 -2.91 19.44
C LYS A 149 -5.46 -4.23 20.03
N ALA A 150 -5.73 -5.35 19.38
CA ALA A 150 -5.28 -6.66 19.86
C ALA A 150 -3.76 -6.74 20.01
N LYS A 151 -3.02 -6.18 19.05
CA LYS A 151 -1.56 -6.06 19.12
C LYS A 151 -1.12 -5.23 20.33
N TRP A 152 -1.70 -4.04 20.51
CA TRP A 152 -1.37 -3.17 21.65
C TRP A 152 -1.75 -3.77 23.00
N THR A 153 -2.87 -4.47 23.11
CA THR A 153 -3.25 -5.18 24.33
C THR A 153 -2.17 -6.20 24.70
N LYS A 154 -1.66 -6.94 23.70
CA LYS A 154 -0.57 -7.90 23.91
C LYS A 154 0.72 -7.21 24.34
N GLU A 155 1.13 -6.15 23.65
CA GLU A 155 2.32 -5.35 24.00
C GLU A 155 2.20 -4.75 25.42
N TYR A 156 1.01 -4.28 25.78
CA TYR A 156 0.73 -3.77 27.12
C TYR A 156 0.80 -4.87 28.18
N GLU A 157 0.28 -6.06 27.91
CA GLU A 157 0.38 -7.20 28.82
C GLU A 157 1.84 -7.63 29.04
N GLU A 158 2.62 -7.69 27.97
CA GLU A 158 4.06 -7.97 28.02
C GLU A 158 4.79 -6.88 28.83
N PHE A 159 4.50 -5.62 28.57
CA PHE A 159 5.07 -4.49 29.31
C PHE A 159 4.73 -4.53 30.80
N ARG A 160 3.47 -4.81 31.14
CA ARG A 160 3.01 -4.90 32.54
C ARG A 160 3.66 -6.06 33.31
N LYS A 161 4.01 -7.14 32.60
CA LYS A 161 4.68 -8.32 33.17
C LYS A 161 6.20 -8.22 33.11
N ARG A 162 6.76 -7.17 32.52
CA ARG A 162 8.22 -7.00 32.38
C ARG A 162 8.83 -6.88 33.79
N PRO A 163 9.91 -7.62 34.10
CA PRO A 163 10.62 -7.42 35.34
C PRO A 163 11.12 -5.97 35.42
N LEU A 164 10.75 -5.30 36.50
CA LEU A 164 11.34 -4.04 36.89
C LEU A 164 12.69 -4.41 37.50
N CYS A 165 13.73 -4.52 36.67
CA CYS A 165 15.08 -4.65 37.22
C CYS A 165 15.35 -3.40 38.08
N GLN A 166 15.51 -3.60 39.39
CA GLN A 166 16.12 -2.66 40.32
C GLN A 166 17.63 -2.63 40.11
#